data_AF-A0AAN6P9J9-F1
#
_entry.id   AF-A0AAN6P9J9-F1
#
_cell.length_a   1.000
_cell.length_b   1.000
_cell.length_c   1.000
_cell.angle_alpha   90.00
_cell.angle_beta   90.00
_cell.angle_gamma   90.00
#
_symmetry.space_group_name_H-M   'P 1'
#
loop_
_entity.id
_entity.type
_entity.pdbx_description
1 polymer ?
#
loop_
_entity_poly.entity_id
_entity_poly.type
_entity_poly.pdbx_seq_one_letter_code
_entity_poly.pdbx_strand_id
1 'polypeptide(L)'
;MGDVTPADDHEPEPEHEPWPPVPPDVDNATIDTEKTPISFSMNGQIYRVKGRPSEIFKYGAMEREYDLQAAAGECAIRVRGRVMAKYPFGIDFRGFLMDLATPIPKALPPSECRDLMHQMVSVVRKLHDKGIVHGDMKLDNMLLDNQGKLRLCDFGEGRYVDEDEAIWEGQSTWHYESPNRFARGERLGQDPPPPTIEDDLYSLGLSIWEFYTGQIPFEDLRMDDLGLKEKQREGETVDVDEVHDPEAREIIIGLLRTGGARI
;
A
#
# COMPACT_ATOMS: atom_id res chain seq x y z
N MET A 1 -59.02 -24.57 33.11
CA MET A 1 -58.17 -23.37 33.13
C MET A 1 -56.84 -23.78 33.72
N GLY A 2 -55.77 -23.68 32.94
CA GLY A 2 -54.44 -24.16 33.28
C GLY A 2 -53.68 -24.35 31.98
N ASP A 3 -53.38 -23.23 31.32
CA ASP A 3 -52.61 -23.18 30.08
C ASP A 3 -51.13 -23.39 30.44
N VAL A 4 -50.46 -24.33 29.78
CA VAL A 4 -49.04 -24.62 29.97
C VAL A 4 -48.35 -24.27 28.66
N THR A 5 -47.77 -23.07 28.59
CA THR A 5 -46.79 -22.71 27.57
C THR A 5 -45.42 -23.28 27.97
N PRO A 6 -44.66 -23.90 27.05
CA PRO A 6 -43.27 -24.26 27.31
C PRO A 6 -42.42 -22.98 27.38
N ALA A 7 -41.44 -22.94 28.28
CA ALA A 7 -40.43 -21.90 28.32
C ALA A 7 -39.50 -22.07 27.11
N ASP A 8 -39.37 -21.02 26.30
CA ASP A 8 -38.31 -20.89 25.29
C ASP A 8 -36.98 -20.64 26.02
N ASP A 9 -36.21 -21.70 26.22
CA ASP A 9 -34.80 -21.61 26.60
C ASP A 9 -33.97 -21.31 25.33
N HIS A 10 -34.06 -20.08 24.83
CA HIS A 10 -33.08 -19.55 23.89
C HIS A 10 -32.01 -18.79 24.69
N GLU A 11 -30.88 -19.46 24.95
CA GLU A 11 -29.66 -18.77 25.34
C GLU A 11 -29.29 -17.76 24.24
N PRO A 12 -28.95 -16.50 24.57
CA PRO A 12 -28.52 -15.53 23.56
C PRO A 12 -27.21 -16.02 22.95
N GLU A 13 -27.17 -16.17 21.62
CA GLU A 13 -25.92 -16.46 20.91
C GLU A 13 -24.89 -15.35 21.23
N PRO A 14 -23.62 -15.70 21.47
CA PRO A 14 -22.60 -14.71 21.77
C PRO A 14 -22.50 -13.75 20.58
N GLU A 15 -22.66 -12.45 20.85
CA GLU A 15 -22.42 -11.39 19.88
C GLU A 15 -20.99 -11.54 19.35
N HIS A 16 -20.87 -12.10 18.13
CA HIS A 16 -19.60 -12.16 17.44
C HIS A 16 -19.21 -10.72 17.07
N GLU A 17 -18.38 -10.08 17.90
CA GLU A 17 -17.71 -8.85 17.51
C GLU A 17 -17.03 -9.06 16.15
N PRO A 18 -17.26 -8.18 15.16
CA PRO A 18 -16.66 -8.35 13.84
C PRO A 18 -15.14 -8.40 13.98
N TRP A 19 -14.56 -9.50 13.53
CA TRP A 19 -13.13 -9.72 13.51
C TRP A 19 -12.59 -9.35 12.12
N PRO A 20 -11.53 -8.52 12.01
CA PRO A 20 -10.77 -7.91 13.10
C PRO A 20 -11.50 -6.74 13.78
N PRO A 21 -11.23 -6.45 15.07
CA PRO A 21 -11.87 -5.36 15.79
C PRO A 21 -11.61 -4.02 15.09
N VAL A 22 -12.67 -3.23 14.90
CA VAL A 22 -12.57 -1.88 14.36
C VAL A 22 -11.76 -1.02 15.34
N PRO A 23 -10.58 -0.49 14.93
CA PRO A 23 -9.77 0.34 15.81
C PRO A 23 -10.55 1.60 16.25
N PRO A 24 -10.50 2.02 17.53
CA PRO A 24 -11.37 3.06 18.07
C PRO A 24 -11.13 4.43 17.44
N ASP A 25 -12.20 5.21 17.26
CA ASP A 25 -12.09 6.60 16.83
C ASP A 25 -11.46 7.46 17.94
N VAL A 26 -10.51 8.30 17.54
CA VAL A 26 -9.83 9.24 18.45
C VAL A 26 -10.11 10.66 17.99
N ASP A 27 -10.34 11.56 18.93
CA ASP A 27 -10.57 12.97 18.62
C ASP A 27 -9.26 13.64 18.19
N ASN A 28 -9.25 14.32 17.05
CA ASN A 28 -8.09 15.03 16.51
C ASN A 28 -7.52 16.04 17.53
N ALA A 29 -8.37 16.66 18.35
CA ALA A 29 -7.91 17.60 19.39
C ALA A 29 -7.11 16.92 20.51
N THR A 30 -7.25 15.60 20.66
CA THR A 30 -6.51 14.80 21.66
C THR A 30 -5.21 14.22 21.10
N ILE A 31 -4.98 14.32 19.79
CA ILE A 31 -3.72 13.95 19.15
C ILE A 31 -2.76 15.13 19.28
N ASP A 32 -1.90 15.08 20.31
CA ASP A 32 -0.76 16.00 20.42
C ASP A 32 0.32 15.55 19.42
N THR A 33 0.57 16.32 18.36
CA THR A 33 1.59 16.00 17.35
C THR A 33 2.84 16.86 17.49
N GLU A 34 3.96 16.36 16.96
CA GLU A 34 5.09 17.24 16.66
C GLU A 34 4.68 18.30 15.62
N LYS A 35 5.15 19.55 15.80
CA LYS A 35 4.74 20.67 14.94
C LYS A 35 5.25 20.56 13.49
N THR A 36 6.25 19.73 13.25
CA THR A 36 6.86 19.53 11.93
C THR A 36 6.53 18.12 11.45
N PRO A 37 5.93 17.96 10.27
CA PRO A 37 5.74 16.64 9.66
C PRO A 37 7.08 15.92 9.48
N ILE A 38 7.11 14.61 9.74
CA ILE A 38 8.29 13.78 9.49
C ILE A 38 8.37 13.29 8.04
N SER A 39 7.24 13.28 7.33
CA SER A 39 7.17 12.96 5.91
C SER A 39 5.93 13.61 5.28
N PHE A 40 5.99 13.80 3.97
CA PHE A 40 4.90 14.27 3.13
C PHE A 40 4.61 13.17 2.10
N SER A 41 3.37 12.72 2.06
CA SER A 41 2.85 11.84 1.01
C SER A 41 1.93 12.64 0.09
N MET A 42 1.68 12.14 -1.12
CA MET A 42 0.77 12.78 -2.08
C MET A 42 -0.64 13.02 -1.47
N ASN A 43 -1.05 12.12 -0.57
CA ASN A 43 -2.36 12.11 0.07
C ASN A 43 -2.35 12.51 1.56
N GLY A 44 -1.28 13.18 2.05
CA GLY A 44 -1.27 13.62 3.45
C GLY A 44 0.10 13.86 4.08
N GLN A 45 0.09 14.22 5.35
CA GLN A 45 1.27 14.53 6.16
C GLN A 45 1.42 13.52 7.29
N ILE A 46 2.63 13.02 7.51
CA ILE A 46 2.93 12.09 8.58
C ILE A 46 3.51 12.84 9.77
N TYR A 47 2.93 12.63 10.95
CA TYR A 47 3.36 13.23 12.21
C TYR A 47 3.68 12.16 13.24
N ARG A 48 4.67 12.43 14.10
CA ARG A 48 4.81 11.69 15.36
C ARG A 48 3.77 12.16 16.36
N VAL A 49 3.23 11.21 17.13
CA VAL A 49 2.31 11.52 18.23
C VAL A 49 3.11 11.69 19.53
N LYS A 50 3.01 12.88 20.12
CA LYS A 50 3.69 13.24 21.36
C LYS A 50 3.14 12.42 22.53
N GLY A 51 4.06 11.82 23.28
CA GLY A 51 3.72 10.89 24.36
C GLY A 51 3.32 9.48 23.90
N ARG A 52 3.24 9.22 22.58
CA ARG A 52 2.96 7.89 22.00
C ARG A 52 4.03 7.53 20.96
N PRO A 53 5.26 7.18 21.39
CA PRO A 53 6.41 7.05 20.50
C PRO A 53 6.31 5.91 19.47
N SER A 54 5.39 4.97 19.65
CA SER A 54 5.13 3.87 18.72
C SER A 54 4.01 4.15 17.72
N GLU A 55 3.41 5.35 17.75
CA GLU A 55 2.29 5.74 16.90
C GLU A 55 2.67 6.91 16.00
N ILE A 56 2.23 6.84 14.75
CA ILE A 56 2.27 7.94 13.80
C ILE A 56 0.84 8.31 13.39
N PHE A 57 0.65 9.58 13.07
CA PHE A 57 -0.60 10.12 12.55
C PHE A 57 -0.42 10.50 11.10
N LYS A 58 -1.16 9.84 10.18
CA LYS A 58 -1.29 10.28 8.80
C LYS A 58 -2.48 11.23 8.71
N TYR A 59 -2.20 12.52 8.64
CA TYR A 59 -3.18 13.58 8.49
C TYR A 59 -3.54 13.79 7.02
N GLY A 60 -4.82 13.96 6.71
CA GLY A 60 -5.31 14.28 5.38
C GLY A 60 -5.54 13.08 4.46
N ALA A 61 -5.25 11.87 4.93
CA ALA A 61 -5.61 10.66 4.21
C ALA A 61 -7.13 10.57 3.98
N MET A 62 -7.52 9.86 2.93
CA MET A 62 -8.92 9.55 2.64
C MET A 62 -9.39 8.37 3.48
N GLU A 63 -10.69 8.30 3.78
CA GLU A 63 -11.27 7.19 4.55
C GLU A 63 -11.11 5.85 3.82
N ARG A 64 -11.20 5.87 2.49
CA ARG A 64 -10.95 4.71 1.65
C ARG A 64 -9.53 4.12 1.83
N GLU A 65 -8.53 4.98 1.99
CA GLU A 65 -7.16 4.53 2.27
C GLU A 65 -7.09 3.79 3.61
N TYR A 66 -7.73 4.34 4.65
CA TYR A 66 -7.83 3.69 5.95
C TYR A 66 -8.48 2.30 5.83
N ASP A 67 -9.60 2.21 5.11
CA ASP A 67 -10.35 0.95 4.99
C ASP A 67 -9.54 -0.12 4.26
N LEU A 68 -8.85 0.24 3.17
CA LEU A 68 -7.97 -0.66 2.44
C LEU A 68 -6.78 -1.12 3.30
N GLN A 69 -6.13 -0.19 4.02
CA GLN A 69 -5.01 -0.53 4.89
C GLN A 69 -5.44 -1.43 6.07
N ALA A 70 -6.63 -1.18 6.63
CA ALA A 70 -7.20 -2.03 7.67
C ALA A 70 -7.54 -3.43 7.13
N ALA A 71 -8.13 -3.54 5.93
CA ALA A 71 -8.46 -4.80 5.29
C ALA A 71 -7.21 -5.64 4.89
N ALA A 72 -6.13 -4.95 4.50
CA ALA A 72 -4.84 -5.56 4.24
C ALA A 72 -4.28 -6.33 5.47
N GLY A 73 -4.65 -5.92 6.68
CA GLY A 73 -4.33 -6.65 7.91
C GLY A 73 -2.83 -6.82 8.11
N GLU A 74 -2.35 -8.07 8.19
CA GLU A 74 -0.92 -8.33 8.35
C GLU A 74 -0.06 -7.92 7.14
N CYS A 75 -0.64 -7.63 5.98
CA CYS A 75 0.16 -7.15 4.86
C CYS A 75 0.61 -5.70 5.04
N ALA A 76 -0.07 -4.94 5.90
CA ALA A 76 0.13 -3.51 6.04
C ALA A 76 0.62 -3.10 7.43
N ILE A 77 1.12 -1.86 7.52
CA ILE A 77 1.34 -1.19 8.80
C ILE A 77 0.01 -1.12 9.55
N ARG A 78 0.02 -1.64 10.78
CA ARG A 78 -1.21 -1.78 11.57
C ARG A 78 -1.84 -0.43 11.84
N VAL A 79 -3.09 -0.29 11.42
CA VAL A 79 -3.95 0.84 11.75
C VAL A 79 -4.43 0.74 13.20
N ARG A 80 -4.44 1.87 13.91
CA ARG A 80 -4.77 1.99 15.35
C ARG A 80 -6.07 2.70 15.63
N GLY A 81 -6.59 3.49 14.71
CA GLY A 81 -7.81 4.26 14.92
C GLY A 81 -8.01 5.29 13.83
N ARG A 82 -9.28 5.60 13.53
CA ARG A 82 -9.60 6.81 12.77
C ARG A 82 -9.36 8.02 13.65
N VAL A 83 -8.96 9.13 13.05
CA VAL A 83 -8.85 10.42 13.74
C VAL A 83 -9.96 11.31 13.23
N MET A 84 -10.85 11.71 14.14
CA MET A 84 -12.07 12.45 13.83
C MET A 84 -11.99 13.86 14.41
N ALA A 85 -12.36 14.88 13.64
CA ALA A 85 -12.53 16.24 14.14
C ALA A 85 -14.01 16.54 14.36
N LYS A 86 -14.36 16.92 15.60
CA LYS A 86 -15.73 17.30 15.95
C LYS A 86 -15.94 18.79 15.75
N TYR A 87 -16.99 19.13 15.00
CA TYR A 87 -17.45 20.48 14.78
C TYR A 87 -18.88 20.64 15.32
N PRO A 88 -19.36 21.87 15.55
CA PRO A 88 -20.72 22.09 16.05
C PRO A 88 -21.84 21.46 15.21
N PHE A 89 -21.59 21.18 13.92
CA PHE A 89 -22.58 20.67 12.97
C PHE A 89 -22.16 19.36 12.28
N GLY A 90 -21.12 18.68 12.75
CA GLY A 90 -20.66 17.45 12.09
C GLY A 90 -19.37 16.87 12.65
N ILE A 91 -18.97 15.73 12.11
CA ILE A 91 -17.72 15.06 12.42
C ILE A 91 -17.02 14.79 11.09
N ASP A 92 -15.77 15.23 10.97
CA ASP A 92 -14.96 15.01 9.78
C ASP A 92 -13.87 13.98 10.07
N PHE A 93 -13.64 13.05 9.14
CA PHE A 93 -12.42 12.27 9.11
C PHE A 93 -11.21 13.17 8.82
N ARG A 94 -10.13 13.02 9.58
CA ARG A 94 -8.88 13.78 9.43
C ARG A 94 -7.69 12.93 9.05
N GLY A 95 -7.88 11.62 8.91
CA GLY A 95 -6.83 10.64 8.71
C GLY A 95 -6.82 9.60 9.83
N PHE A 96 -5.70 8.93 10.04
CA PHE A 96 -5.66 7.79 10.95
C PHE A 96 -4.33 7.58 11.65
N LEU A 97 -4.39 6.92 12.80
CA LEU A 97 -3.23 6.47 13.55
C LEU A 97 -2.78 5.11 13.03
N MET A 98 -1.47 4.90 12.99
CA MET A 98 -0.88 3.61 12.66
C MET A 98 0.43 3.40 13.43
N ASP A 99 0.91 2.16 13.45
CA ASP A 99 2.17 1.83 14.09
C ASP A 99 3.37 2.51 13.40
N LEU A 100 4.33 2.96 14.19
CA LEU A 100 5.62 3.44 13.67
C LEU A 100 6.37 2.27 13.03
N ALA A 101 6.86 2.49 11.81
CA ALA A 101 7.76 1.60 11.10
C ALA A 101 8.91 2.37 10.47
N THR A 102 9.94 1.64 10.05
CA THR A 102 11.18 2.23 9.54
C THR A 102 11.44 1.81 8.10
N PRO A 103 12.01 2.69 7.27
CA PRO A 103 12.46 2.31 5.94
C PRO A 103 13.45 1.15 5.96
N ILE A 104 13.49 0.37 4.88
CA ILE A 104 14.48 -0.69 4.69
C ILE A 104 15.89 -0.06 4.70
N PRO A 105 16.88 -0.64 5.40
CA PRO A 105 18.24 -0.15 5.39
C PRO A 105 18.85 -0.16 3.98
N LYS A 106 19.55 0.92 3.62
CA LYS A 106 20.18 1.07 2.29
C LYS A 106 21.31 0.07 2.00
N ALA A 107 21.87 -0.56 3.03
CA ALA A 107 22.99 -1.49 2.88
C ALA A 107 22.74 -2.68 3.80
N LEU A 108 22.69 -3.86 3.18
CA LEU A 108 22.44 -5.13 3.85
C LEU A 108 23.38 -6.22 3.31
N PRO A 109 23.71 -7.24 4.11
CA PRO A 109 24.39 -8.42 3.60
C PRO A 109 23.56 -9.12 2.52
N PRO A 110 24.19 -9.78 1.52
CA PRO A 110 23.47 -10.45 0.44
C PRO A 110 22.39 -11.46 0.90
N SER A 111 22.63 -12.18 2.00
CA SER A 111 21.63 -13.09 2.57
C SER A 111 20.38 -12.37 3.06
N GLU A 112 20.55 -11.22 3.73
CA GLU A 112 19.43 -10.41 4.21
C GLU A 112 18.67 -9.74 3.06
N CYS A 113 19.37 -9.38 1.96
CA CYS A 113 18.74 -8.91 0.73
C CYS A 113 17.78 -9.96 0.14
N ARG A 114 18.19 -11.24 0.07
CA ARG A 114 17.31 -12.31 -0.42
C ARG A 114 16.13 -12.54 0.50
N ASP A 115 16.37 -12.61 1.81
CA ASP A 115 15.30 -12.79 2.79
C ASP A 115 14.24 -11.67 2.68
N LEU A 116 14.67 -10.42 2.51
CA LEU A 116 13.75 -9.30 2.31
C LEU A 116 13.06 -9.34 0.95
N MET A 117 13.75 -9.67 -0.13
CA MET A 117 13.14 -9.87 -1.44
C MET A 117 12.01 -10.92 -1.39
N HIS A 118 12.25 -12.05 -0.73
CA HIS A 118 11.19 -13.06 -0.54
C HIS A 118 10.04 -12.54 0.33
N GLN A 119 10.32 -11.70 1.34
CA GLN A 119 9.27 -11.02 2.11
C GLN A 119 8.47 -10.05 1.23
N MET A 120 9.11 -9.31 0.31
CA MET A 120 8.44 -8.39 -0.63
C MET A 120 7.48 -9.16 -1.54
N VAL A 121 7.96 -10.23 -2.17
CA VAL A 121 7.10 -11.10 -3.00
C VAL A 121 5.98 -11.71 -2.17
N SER A 122 6.29 -12.19 -0.96
CA SER A 122 5.30 -12.84 -0.11
C SER A 122 4.23 -11.88 0.41
N VAL A 123 4.56 -10.64 0.78
CA VAL A 123 3.58 -9.69 1.32
C VAL A 123 2.60 -9.23 0.24
N VAL A 124 3.10 -9.02 -0.98
CA VAL A 124 2.29 -8.61 -2.13
C VAL A 124 1.36 -9.75 -2.55
N ARG A 125 1.87 -10.98 -2.65
CA ARG A 125 1.03 -12.15 -2.92
C ARG A 125 -0.10 -12.28 -1.89
N LYS A 126 0.20 -12.14 -0.60
CA LYS A 126 -0.82 -12.20 0.46
C LYS A 126 -1.83 -11.04 0.38
N LEU A 127 -1.41 -9.87 -0.08
CA LEU A 127 -2.31 -8.75 -0.32
C LEU A 127 -3.27 -9.06 -1.49
N HIS A 128 -2.74 -9.60 -2.59
CA HIS A 128 -3.54 -10.03 -3.73
C HIS A 128 -4.50 -11.18 -3.39
N ASP A 129 -4.08 -12.13 -2.55
CA ASP A 129 -4.94 -13.20 -2.01
C ASP A 129 -6.13 -12.65 -1.20
N LYS A 130 -6.05 -11.41 -0.71
CA LYS A 130 -7.16 -10.69 -0.04
C LYS A 130 -8.04 -9.90 -1.01
N GLY A 131 -7.76 -9.98 -2.31
CA GLY A 131 -8.48 -9.22 -3.34
C GLY A 131 -8.18 -7.73 -3.32
N ILE A 132 -7.01 -7.32 -2.83
CA ILE A 132 -6.59 -5.91 -2.77
C ILE A 132 -5.41 -5.70 -3.72
N VAL A 133 -5.52 -4.71 -4.61
CA VAL A 133 -4.43 -4.14 -5.41
C VAL A 133 -3.91 -2.91 -4.67
N HIS A 134 -2.61 -2.77 -4.52
CA HIS A 134 -1.98 -1.62 -3.84
C HIS A 134 -1.95 -0.37 -4.72
N GLY A 135 -1.68 -0.51 -6.02
CA GLY A 135 -1.74 0.56 -7.01
C GLY A 135 -0.54 1.51 -7.03
N ASP A 136 0.21 1.61 -5.94
CA ASP A 136 1.44 2.42 -5.83
C ASP A 136 2.60 1.62 -5.19
N MET A 137 2.92 0.48 -5.79
CA MET A 137 4.02 -0.36 -5.31
C MET A 137 5.39 0.30 -5.63
N LYS A 138 6.13 0.68 -4.59
CA LYS A 138 7.48 1.23 -4.66
C LYS A 138 8.24 0.93 -3.37
N LEU A 139 9.58 0.99 -3.39
CA LEU A 139 10.37 0.67 -2.21
C LEU A 139 10.07 1.59 -1.01
N ASP A 140 9.74 2.85 -1.27
CA ASP A 140 9.34 3.83 -0.24
C ASP A 140 8.08 3.40 0.55
N ASN A 141 7.20 2.61 -0.08
CA ASN A 141 5.97 2.10 0.53
C ASN A 141 6.16 0.73 1.21
N MET A 142 7.40 0.25 1.28
CA MET A 142 7.78 -1.00 1.94
C MET A 142 8.61 -0.71 3.20
N LEU A 143 8.01 -0.94 4.37
CA LEU A 143 8.61 -0.61 5.65
C LEU A 143 8.82 -1.85 6.52
N LEU A 144 9.72 -1.74 7.49
CA LEU A 144 9.94 -2.73 8.53
C LEU A 144 9.19 -2.31 9.80
N ASP A 145 8.31 -3.18 10.29
CA ASP A 145 7.66 -2.99 11.58
C ASP A 145 8.64 -3.16 12.75
N ASN A 146 8.16 -2.95 13.98
CA ASN A 146 8.98 -3.08 15.20
C ASN A 146 9.50 -4.51 15.46
N GLN A 147 9.04 -5.51 14.70
CA GLN A 147 9.55 -6.89 14.73
C GLN A 147 10.49 -7.19 13.56
N GLY A 148 10.82 -6.19 12.73
CA GLY A 148 11.64 -6.34 11.54
C GLY A 148 10.93 -7.06 10.39
N LYS A 149 9.59 -7.15 10.43
CA LYS A 149 8.82 -7.75 9.33
C LYS A 149 8.45 -6.70 8.31
N LEU A 150 8.55 -7.07 7.04
CA LEU A 150 8.11 -6.23 5.94
C LEU A 150 6.59 -6.03 5.96
N ARG A 151 6.15 -4.78 5.85
CA ARG A 151 4.76 -4.34 5.77
C ARG A 151 4.63 -3.24 4.73
N LEU A 152 3.48 -3.19 4.07
CA LEU A 152 3.11 -2.14 3.12
C LEU A 152 2.48 -0.94 3.83
N CYS A 153 2.61 0.24 3.23
CA CYS A 153 1.91 1.44 3.64
C CYS A 153 1.49 2.27 2.43
N ASP A 154 0.63 3.27 2.65
CA ASP A 154 0.16 4.21 1.63
C ASP A 154 -0.76 3.54 0.57
N PHE A 155 -1.95 3.17 1.02
CA PHE A 155 -2.98 2.52 0.19
C PHE A 155 -3.84 3.54 -0.58
N GLY A 156 -3.38 4.78 -0.74
CA GLY A 156 -4.16 5.86 -1.35
C GLY A 156 -4.62 5.54 -2.77
N GLU A 157 -3.78 4.81 -3.52
CA GLU A 157 -4.03 4.40 -4.90
C GLU A 157 -4.58 2.98 -5.04
N GLY A 158 -4.78 2.30 -3.92
CA GLY A 158 -5.20 0.91 -3.90
C GLY A 158 -6.64 0.72 -4.32
N ARG A 159 -7.06 -0.53 -4.49
CA ARG A 159 -8.46 -0.91 -4.77
C ARG A 159 -8.75 -2.35 -4.43
N TYR A 160 -10.03 -2.67 -4.30
CA TYR A 160 -10.44 -4.06 -4.38
C TYR A 160 -10.48 -4.51 -5.84
N VAL A 161 -10.10 -5.77 -6.11
CA VAL A 161 -10.09 -6.35 -7.46
C VAL A 161 -11.51 -6.34 -8.07
N ASP A 162 -12.52 -6.62 -7.25
CA ASP A 162 -13.92 -6.74 -7.69
C ASP A 162 -14.71 -5.42 -7.62
N GLU A 163 -14.06 -4.28 -7.29
CA GLU A 163 -14.76 -3.00 -7.27
C GLU A 163 -15.00 -2.46 -8.68
N ASP A 164 -16.09 -1.69 -8.84
CA ASP A 164 -16.37 -0.98 -10.08
C ASP A 164 -15.23 -0.01 -10.40
N GLU A 165 -14.67 -0.11 -11.61
CA GLU A 165 -13.56 0.73 -12.09
C GLU A 165 -13.88 2.22 -12.03
N ALA A 166 -15.16 2.61 -12.11
CA ALA A 166 -15.60 4.01 -12.02
C ALA A 166 -15.45 4.61 -10.60
N ILE A 167 -15.24 3.79 -9.58
CA ILE A 167 -15.06 4.24 -8.18
C ILE A 167 -13.61 4.68 -7.91
N TRP A 168 -12.66 4.22 -8.73
CA TRP A 168 -11.26 4.52 -8.54
C TRP A 168 -10.92 5.93 -9.05
N GLU A 169 -10.47 6.80 -8.15
CA GLU A 169 -10.11 8.20 -8.42
C GLU A 169 -8.61 8.48 -8.21
N GLY A 170 -7.80 7.44 -8.23
CA GLY A 170 -6.38 7.51 -7.89
C GLY A 170 -5.48 8.20 -8.93
N GLN A 171 -4.26 8.50 -8.51
CA GLN A 171 -3.12 8.88 -9.33
C GLN A 171 -2.08 7.75 -9.36
N SER A 172 -1.05 7.87 -10.18
CA SER A 172 0.03 6.88 -10.23
C SER A 172 1.40 7.55 -10.20
N THR A 173 2.37 6.90 -9.57
CA THR A 173 3.78 7.25 -9.72
C THR A 173 4.27 6.73 -11.08
N TRP A 174 4.32 7.60 -12.09
CA TRP A 174 4.61 7.22 -13.49
C TRP A 174 5.86 6.34 -13.68
N HIS A 175 6.90 6.48 -12.85
CA HIS A 175 8.14 5.71 -12.94
C HIS A 175 7.94 4.20 -12.72
N TYR A 176 6.88 3.82 -12.03
CA TYR A 176 6.57 2.42 -11.70
C TYR A 176 5.47 1.83 -12.57
N GLU A 177 4.95 2.60 -13.53
CA GLU A 177 3.79 2.23 -14.33
C GLU A 177 4.11 1.13 -15.35
N SER A 178 3.22 0.14 -15.46
CA SER A 178 3.42 -0.99 -16.35
C SER A 178 3.11 -0.65 -17.83
N PRO A 179 3.86 -1.21 -18.80
CA PRO A 179 3.52 -1.11 -20.21
C PRO A 179 2.07 -1.49 -20.53
N ASN A 180 1.57 -2.56 -19.90
CA ASN A 180 0.21 -3.04 -20.06
C ASN A 180 -0.84 -2.06 -19.53
N ARG A 181 -0.54 -1.32 -18.45
CA ARG A 181 -1.45 -0.30 -17.89
C ARG A 181 -1.59 0.88 -18.83
N PHE A 182 -0.50 1.34 -19.45
CA PHE A 182 -0.57 2.35 -20.53
C PHE A 182 -1.41 1.87 -21.70
N ALA A 183 -1.15 0.66 -22.22
CA ALA A 183 -1.91 0.11 -23.34
C ALA A 183 -3.40 -0.09 -22.99
N ARG A 184 -3.73 -0.41 -21.73
CA ARG A 184 -5.12 -0.43 -21.24
C ARG A 184 -5.71 0.98 -21.22
N GLY A 185 -4.98 1.97 -20.72
CA GLY A 185 -5.45 3.35 -20.64
C GLY A 185 -5.79 3.95 -21.99
N GLU A 186 -4.95 3.73 -23.00
CA GLU A 186 -5.22 4.16 -24.38
C GLU A 186 -6.49 3.52 -24.96
N ARG A 187 -6.70 2.23 -24.69
CA ARG A 187 -7.90 1.51 -25.16
C ARG A 187 -9.18 1.98 -24.47
N LEU A 188 -9.09 2.33 -23.19
CA LEU A 188 -10.23 2.80 -22.38
C LEU A 188 -10.47 4.31 -22.48
N GLY A 189 -9.52 5.07 -23.01
CA GLY A 189 -9.56 6.53 -22.99
C GLY A 189 -9.41 7.12 -21.58
N GLN A 190 -8.73 6.41 -20.68
CA GLN A 190 -8.52 6.77 -19.28
C GLN A 190 -7.03 6.63 -18.94
N ASP A 191 -6.34 7.74 -18.65
CA ASP A 191 -4.89 7.76 -18.37
C ASP A 191 -4.59 8.39 -16.99
N PRO A 192 -4.19 7.60 -15.97
CA PRO A 192 -4.08 6.13 -15.96
C PRO A 192 -5.44 5.43 -15.71
N PRO A 193 -5.64 4.19 -16.19
CA PRO A 193 -6.78 3.37 -15.78
C PRO A 193 -6.56 2.81 -14.37
N PRO A 194 -7.60 2.25 -13.71
CA PRO A 194 -7.45 1.61 -12.40
C PRO A 194 -6.38 0.51 -12.44
N PRO A 195 -5.55 0.35 -11.39
CA PRO A 195 -4.47 -0.63 -11.36
C PRO A 195 -5.03 -2.06 -11.26
N THR A 196 -4.22 -3.03 -11.68
CA THR A 196 -4.49 -4.47 -11.60
C THR A 196 -3.39 -5.20 -10.84
N ILE A 197 -3.62 -6.47 -10.51
CA ILE A 197 -2.63 -7.35 -9.85
C ILE A 197 -1.33 -7.39 -10.67
N GLU A 198 -1.42 -7.49 -11.99
CA GLU A 198 -0.27 -7.52 -12.89
C GLU A 198 0.53 -6.22 -12.86
N ASP A 199 -0.14 -5.09 -12.61
CA ASP A 199 0.52 -3.79 -12.48
C ASP A 199 1.31 -3.72 -11.17
N ASP A 200 0.72 -4.18 -10.05
CA ASP A 200 1.45 -4.30 -8.78
C ASP A 200 2.66 -5.22 -8.89
N LEU A 201 2.54 -6.35 -9.61
CA LEU A 201 3.64 -7.29 -9.82
C LEU A 201 4.77 -6.65 -10.65
N TYR A 202 4.43 -5.89 -11.69
CA TYR A 202 5.40 -5.12 -12.46
C TYR A 202 6.16 -4.12 -11.58
N SER A 203 5.41 -3.28 -10.85
CA SER A 203 5.96 -2.25 -9.97
C SER A 203 6.76 -2.87 -8.81
N LEU A 204 6.39 -4.06 -8.33
CA LEU A 204 7.19 -4.87 -7.40
C LEU A 204 8.53 -5.29 -8.03
N GLY A 205 8.54 -5.69 -9.30
CA GLY A 205 9.77 -5.99 -10.04
C GLY A 205 10.73 -4.80 -10.07
N LEU A 206 10.21 -3.61 -10.36
CA LEU A 206 10.97 -2.36 -10.30
C LEU A 206 11.44 -2.01 -8.87
N SER A 207 10.61 -2.26 -7.86
CA SER A 207 10.97 -2.02 -6.44
C SER A 207 12.09 -2.93 -5.97
N ILE A 208 12.09 -4.21 -6.38
CA ILE A 208 13.16 -5.15 -6.06
C ILE A 208 14.43 -4.74 -6.82
N TRP A 209 14.32 -4.31 -8.08
CA TRP A 209 15.48 -3.76 -8.81
C TRP A 209 16.07 -2.55 -8.08
N GLU A 210 15.24 -1.57 -7.71
CA GLU A 210 15.64 -0.39 -6.92
C GLU A 210 16.34 -0.78 -5.61
N PHE A 211 15.81 -1.80 -4.93
CA PHE A 211 16.39 -2.30 -3.69
C PHE A 211 17.80 -2.89 -3.88
N TYR A 212 18.04 -3.64 -4.97
CA TYR A 212 19.33 -4.26 -5.24
C TYR A 212 20.36 -3.27 -5.82
N THR A 213 19.93 -2.30 -6.61
CA THR A 213 20.84 -1.33 -7.28
C THR A 213 21.04 -0.06 -6.46
N GLY A 214 20.09 0.27 -5.57
CA GLY A 214 20.03 1.55 -4.87
C GLY A 214 19.70 2.73 -5.80
N GLN A 215 19.20 2.46 -7.00
CA GLN A 215 18.89 3.44 -8.03
C GLN A 215 17.38 3.57 -8.21
N ILE A 216 16.92 4.78 -8.50
CA ILE A 216 15.52 5.03 -8.83
C ILE A 216 15.29 4.57 -10.29
N PRO A 217 14.26 3.76 -10.58
CA PRO A 217 13.94 3.35 -11.94
C PRO A 217 13.74 4.55 -12.86
N PHE A 218 14.44 4.58 -14.00
CA PHE A 218 14.38 5.65 -15.00
C PHE A 218 14.68 7.06 -14.45
N GLU A 219 15.55 7.18 -13.45
CA GLU A 219 15.92 8.48 -12.85
C GLU A 219 16.44 9.50 -13.88
N ASP A 220 17.07 9.03 -14.96
CA ASP A 220 17.53 9.86 -16.07
C ASP A 220 16.38 10.56 -16.82
N LEU A 221 15.18 9.99 -16.78
CA LEU A 221 13.96 10.51 -17.40
C LEU A 221 13.03 11.19 -16.41
N ARG A 222 13.49 11.44 -15.17
CA ARG A 222 12.65 12.01 -14.10
C ARG A 222 11.96 13.33 -14.47
N MET A 223 12.58 14.14 -15.32
CA MET A 223 12.04 15.43 -15.79
C MET A 223 11.46 15.36 -17.21
N ASP A 224 11.43 14.17 -17.83
CA ASP A 224 10.96 13.91 -19.18
C ASP A 224 9.80 12.90 -19.16
N ASP A 225 8.64 13.35 -18.67
CA ASP A 225 7.44 12.53 -18.58
C ASP A 225 7.03 11.94 -19.94
N LEU A 226 7.26 12.67 -21.04
CA LEU A 226 6.93 12.20 -22.39
C LEU A 226 7.86 11.05 -22.81
N GLY A 227 9.17 11.22 -22.64
CA GLY A 227 10.16 10.18 -22.96
C GLY A 227 9.99 8.93 -22.09
N LEU A 228 9.70 9.10 -20.79
CA LEU A 228 9.42 7.98 -19.89
C LEU A 228 8.18 7.18 -20.35
N LYS A 229 7.07 7.88 -20.63
CA LYS A 229 5.85 7.25 -21.12
C LYS A 229 6.06 6.54 -22.46
N GLU A 230 6.84 7.11 -23.37
CA GLU A 230 7.17 6.49 -24.66
C GLU A 230 7.93 5.17 -24.46
N LYS A 231 9.00 5.17 -23.66
CA LYS A 231 9.75 3.94 -23.34
C LYS A 231 8.88 2.87 -22.71
N GLN A 232 8.09 3.24 -21.70
CA GLN A 232 7.21 2.30 -21.01
C GLN A 232 6.14 1.73 -21.96
N ARG A 233 5.59 2.53 -22.88
CA ARG A 233 4.67 2.04 -23.93
C ARG A 233 5.33 1.05 -24.88
N GLU A 234 6.60 1.25 -25.20
CA GLU A 234 7.38 0.33 -26.02
C GLU A 234 7.78 -0.95 -25.28
N GLY A 235 7.48 -1.04 -23.98
CA GLY A 235 7.84 -2.16 -23.12
C GLY A 235 9.31 -2.15 -22.72
N GLU A 236 10.03 -1.04 -22.93
CA GLU A 236 11.37 -0.87 -22.38
C GLU A 236 11.30 -0.82 -20.85
N THR A 237 12.32 -1.36 -20.20
CA THR A 237 12.42 -1.39 -18.75
C THR A 237 13.85 -1.16 -18.27
N VAL A 238 14.06 -1.19 -16.95
CA VAL A 238 15.38 -1.05 -16.32
C VAL A 238 16.36 -2.13 -16.77
N ASP A 239 17.66 -1.84 -16.69
CA ASP A 239 18.70 -2.83 -17.00
C ASP A 239 18.78 -3.87 -15.87
N VAL A 240 18.23 -5.06 -16.12
CA VAL A 240 18.20 -6.17 -15.16
C VAL A 240 19.60 -6.79 -14.93
N ASP A 241 20.58 -6.55 -15.81
CA ASP A 241 21.94 -7.08 -15.64
C ASP A 241 22.74 -6.33 -14.57
N GLU A 242 22.29 -5.14 -14.15
CA GLU A 242 22.79 -4.45 -12.97
C GLU A 242 22.56 -5.24 -11.68
N VAL A 243 21.58 -6.16 -11.68
CA VAL A 243 21.34 -7.08 -10.56
C VAL A 243 22.22 -8.32 -10.73
N HIS A 244 23.28 -8.36 -9.92
CA HIS A 244 24.28 -9.43 -9.96
C HIS A 244 23.87 -10.71 -9.23
N ASP A 245 22.87 -10.66 -8.34
CA ASP A 245 22.31 -11.86 -7.72
C ASP A 245 21.40 -12.59 -8.75
N PRO A 246 21.74 -13.83 -9.16
CA PRO A 246 21.02 -14.50 -10.25
C PRO A 246 19.57 -14.82 -9.91
N GLU A 247 19.28 -15.16 -8.65
CA GLU A 247 17.93 -15.48 -8.20
C GLU A 247 17.07 -14.22 -8.19
N ALA A 248 17.60 -13.12 -7.65
CA ALA A 248 16.92 -11.84 -7.68
C ALA A 248 16.61 -11.39 -9.10
N ARG A 249 17.58 -11.50 -10.00
CA ARG A 249 17.39 -11.15 -11.42
C ARG A 249 16.30 -12.00 -12.08
N GLU A 250 16.26 -13.31 -11.84
CA GLU A 250 15.21 -14.18 -12.39
C GLU A 250 13.81 -13.78 -11.91
N ILE A 251 13.68 -13.47 -10.61
CA ILE A 251 12.42 -13.00 -10.03
C ILE A 251 12.00 -11.66 -10.63
N ILE A 252 12.92 -10.70 -10.72
CA ILE A 252 12.66 -9.38 -11.32
C ILE A 252 12.17 -9.54 -12.77
N ILE A 253 12.86 -10.34 -13.59
CA ILE A 253 12.46 -10.57 -14.99
C ILE A 253 11.05 -11.18 -15.06
N GLY A 254 10.76 -12.16 -14.21
CA GLY A 254 9.44 -12.78 -14.15
C GLY A 254 8.33 -11.77 -13.85
N LEU A 255 8.55 -10.93 -12.84
CA LEU A 255 7.63 -9.88 -12.41
C LEU A 255 7.44 -8.80 -13.49
N LEU A 256 8.51 -8.27 -14.07
CA LEU A 256 8.43 -7.24 -15.11
C LEU A 256 7.71 -7.73 -16.37
N ARG A 257 7.84 -9.01 -16.73
CA ARG A 257 7.12 -9.59 -17.86
C ARG A 257 5.61 -9.66 -17.65
N THR A 258 5.12 -9.72 -16.40
CA THR A 258 3.67 -9.69 -16.12
C THR A 258 3.03 -8.36 -16.53
N GLY A 259 3.76 -7.26 -16.38
CA GLY A 259 3.35 -5.93 -16.81
C GLY A 259 3.64 -5.60 -18.28
N GLY A 260 4.21 -6.53 -19.06
CA GLY A 260 4.47 -6.34 -20.49
C GLY A 260 5.86 -5.82 -20.86
N ALA A 261 6.84 -5.86 -19.95
CA ALA A 261 8.23 -5.55 -20.31
C ALA A 261 8.81 -6.51 -21.34
N ARG A 262 9.67 -5.97 -22.22
CA ARG A 262 10.45 -6.69 -23.21
C ARG A 262 11.89 -6.80 -22.69
N ILE A 263 12.25 -7.99 -22.23
CA ILE A 263 13.55 -8.35 -21.66
C ILE A 263 14.07 -9.61 -22.34
#